data_AF-A0A924VTM6-F1
#
_entry.id   AF-A0A924VTM6-F1
#
_cell.length_a   1.000
_cell.length_b   1.000
_cell.length_c   1.000
_cell.angle_alpha   90.00
_cell.angle_beta   90.00
_cell.angle_gamma   90.00
#
_symmetry.space_group_name_H-M   'P 1'
#
loop_
_entity.id
_entity.type
_entity.pdbx_description
1 polymer ?
#
loop_
_entity_poly.entity_id
_entity_poly.type
_entity_poly.pdbx_seq_one_letter_code
_entity_poly.pdbx_strand_id
1 'polypeptide(L)'
;MFKMDMHIHTSQSSPCGNIPAEQIVKSYKEQGYDGLVITDHYYDGFFNRLGDIPWTQKVERFLRGYNVAKTEGDRIGLAVFLGMEIRFEDGYNDYLVYGLEQEFLLNHPELYKLTLHHFKAMTEQNNMMIF
;
A
#
# COMPACT_ATOMS: atom_id res chain seq x y z
N MET A 1 -9.00 -19.09 14.92
CA MET A 1 -9.56 -18.07 14.01
C MET A 1 -8.41 -17.16 13.65
N PHE A 2 -8.19 -16.87 12.36
CA PHE A 2 -7.11 -16.00 11.92
C PHE A 2 -7.60 -14.55 11.94
N LYS A 3 -6.93 -13.66 12.70
CA LYS A 3 -7.34 -12.28 12.93
C LYS A 3 -6.47 -11.33 12.11
N MET A 4 -7.11 -10.61 11.19
CA MET A 4 -6.45 -9.73 10.22
C MET A 4 -7.03 -8.33 10.27
N ASP A 5 -6.18 -7.33 10.01
CA ASP A 5 -6.62 -6.01 9.58
C ASP A 5 -6.24 -5.79 8.11
N MET A 6 -7.23 -5.36 7.32
CA MET A 6 -7.13 -5.31 5.87
C MET A 6 -6.86 -3.91 5.34
N HIS A 7 -6.81 -2.88 6.20
CA HIS A 7 -6.67 -1.48 5.76
C HIS A 7 -5.87 -0.67 6.79
N ILE A 8 -4.58 -0.45 6.52
CA ILE A 8 -3.68 0.28 7.42
C ILE A 8 -2.85 1.31 6.66
N HIS A 9 -2.82 2.53 7.22
CA HIS A 9 -1.95 3.63 6.81
C HIS A 9 -0.77 3.79 7.76
N THR A 10 0.40 4.06 7.20
CA THR A 10 1.65 4.31 7.91
C THR A 10 2.08 5.76 7.77
N SER A 11 2.79 6.29 8.77
CA SER A 11 3.30 7.66 8.71
C SER A 11 4.43 7.86 7.70
N GLN A 12 5.00 6.78 7.17
CA GLN A 12 6.06 6.87 6.18
C GLN A 12 5.56 7.31 4.80
N SER A 13 4.33 6.97 4.44
CA SER A 13 3.81 7.18 3.08
C SER A 13 2.46 7.90 3.07
N SER A 14 1.56 7.64 4.03
CA SER A 14 0.23 8.24 4.05
C SER A 14 0.17 9.51 4.90
N PRO A 15 -0.38 10.63 4.40
CA PRO A 15 -0.53 11.86 5.18
C PRO A 15 -1.43 11.72 6.42
N CYS A 16 -2.41 10.82 6.37
CA CYS A 16 -3.29 10.50 7.49
C CYS A 16 -2.62 9.54 8.50
N GLY A 17 -1.52 8.88 8.10
CA GLY A 17 -0.76 7.98 8.94
C GLY A 17 0.05 8.77 9.97
N ASN A 18 -0.23 8.55 11.25
CA ASN A 18 0.47 9.25 12.34
C ASN A 18 1.41 8.32 13.13
N ILE A 19 1.32 7.00 12.90
CA ILE A 19 2.08 5.99 13.63
C ILE A 19 3.09 5.34 12.67
N PRO A 20 4.38 5.23 13.07
CA PRO A 20 5.37 4.50 12.29
C PRO A 20 4.98 3.03 12.12
N ALA A 21 5.18 2.48 10.92
CA ALA A 21 4.83 1.11 10.60
C ALA A 21 5.37 0.04 11.58
N GLU A 22 6.58 0.23 12.12
CA GLU A 22 7.16 -0.65 13.14
C GLU A 22 6.32 -0.68 14.43
N GLN A 23 5.84 0.48 14.89
CA GLN A 23 5.00 0.58 16.09
C GLN A 23 3.62 -0.02 15.86
N ILE A 24 3.05 0.17 14.66
CA ILE A 24 1.80 -0.47 14.25
C ILE A 24 1.95 -1.98 14.37
N VAL A 25 2.95 -2.58 13.70
CA VAL A 25 3.17 -4.02 13.70
C VAL A 25 3.32 -4.59 15.11
N LYS A 26 4.12 -3.95 15.98
CA LYS A 26 4.25 -4.37 17.39
C LYS A 26 2.92 -4.33 18.13
N SER A 27 2.17 -3.24 17.99
CA SER A 27 0.87 -3.08 18.66
C SER A 27 -0.16 -4.11 18.20
N TYR A 28 -0.23 -4.41 16.90
CA TYR A 28 -1.14 -5.44 16.38
C TYR A 28 -0.77 -6.84 16.91
N LYS A 29 0.53 -7.16 16.98
CA LYS A 29 0.97 -8.43 17.56
C LYS A 29 0.63 -8.55 19.05
N GLU A 30 0.83 -7.49 19.83
CA GLU A 30 0.45 -7.44 21.26
C GLU A 30 -1.06 -7.61 21.47
N GLN A 31 -1.88 -7.13 20.53
CA GLN A 31 -3.33 -7.30 20.55
C GLN A 31 -3.82 -8.64 19.97
N GLY A 32 -2.90 -9.58 19.69
CA GLY A 32 -3.21 -10.93 19.24
C GLY A 32 -3.72 -11.01 17.80
N TYR A 33 -3.32 -10.08 16.93
CA TYR A 33 -3.54 -10.24 15.48
C TYR A 33 -2.54 -11.24 14.90
N ASP A 34 -2.97 -11.93 13.85
CA ASP A 34 -2.14 -12.87 13.10
C ASP A 34 -1.50 -12.20 11.87
N GLY A 35 -2.10 -11.12 11.37
CA GLY A 35 -1.48 -10.31 10.33
C GLY A 35 -2.21 -9.01 10.01
N LEU A 36 -1.64 -8.28 9.06
CA LEU A 36 -2.18 -7.03 8.55
C LEU A 36 -1.79 -6.76 7.09
N VAL A 37 -2.51 -5.85 6.44
CA VAL A 37 -2.20 -5.34 5.11
C VAL A 37 -1.88 -3.85 5.19
N ILE A 38 -0.71 -3.45 4.68
CA ILE A 38 -0.38 -2.03 4.52
C ILE A 38 -0.99 -1.53 3.22
N THR A 39 -1.88 -0.55 3.33
CA THR A 39 -2.67 0.02 2.22
C THR A 39 -2.48 1.53 2.18
N ASP A 40 -1.22 1.96 2.14
CA ASP A 40 -0.89 3.38 2.06
C ASP A 40 -1.50 4.05 0.82
N HIS A 41 -1.78 5.36 0.92
CA HIS A 41 -2.46 6.12 -0.14
C HIS A 41 -1.60 6.20 -1.41
N TYR A 42 -2.16 5.72 -2.53
CA TYR A 42 -1.58 5.77 -3.86
C TYR A 42 -2.39 6.72 -4.74
N TYR A 43 -1.92 7.97 -4.89
CA TYR A 43 -2.62 9.01 -5.65
C TYR A 43 -1.68 10.11 -6.11
N ASP A 44 -2.11 10.89 -7.10
CA ASP A 44 -1.35 11.98 -7.70
C ASP A 44 -0.71 12.92 -6.66
N GLY A 45 -1.45 13.35 -5.64
CA GLY A 45 -0.98 14.27 -4.61
C GLY A 45 0.15 13.69 -3.74
N PHE A 46 0.24 12.37 -3.56
CA PHE A 46 1.41 11.75 -2.95
C PHE A 46 2.63 11.90 -3.87
N PHE A 47 2.50 11.48 -5.13
CA PHE A 47 3.61 11.44 -6.08
C PHE A 47 4.09 12.82 -6.56
N ASN A 48 3.20 13.81 -6.63
CA ASN A 48 3.50 15.18 -7.00
C ASN A 48 4.35 15.88 -5.92
N ARG A 49 4.11 15.59 -4.64
CA ARG A 49 4.89 16.14 -3.52
C ARG A 49 6.34 15.64 -3.49
N LEU A 50 6.63 14.51 -4.12
CA LEU A 50 8.00 13.98 -4.25
C LEU A 50 8.84 14.73 -5.30
N GLY A 51 8.20 15.58 -6.12
CA GLY A 51 8.88 16.35 -7.16
C GLY A 51 9.34 15.51 -8.35
N ASP A 52 10.32 16.05 -9.07
CA ASP A 52 10.91 15.44 -10.27
C ASP A 52 12.09 14.53 -9.91
N ILE A 53 11.75 13.34 -9.40
CA ILE A 53 12.71 12.25 -9.13
C ILE A 53 12.32 11.03 -9.98
N PRO A 54 13.27 10.13 -10.30
CA PRO A 54 12.99 8.92 -11.06
C PRO A 54 11.83 8.10 -10.45
N TRP A 55 11.01 7.49 -11.30
CA TRP A 55 9.86 6.68 -10.86
C TRP A 55 10.25 5.60 -9.86
N THR A 56 11.40 4.95 -10.04
CA THR A 56 11.93 3.96 -9.10
C THR A 56 12.09 4.53 -7.69
N GLN A 57 12.63 5.75 -7.56
CA GLN A 57 12.73 6.42 -6.26
C GLN A 57 11.35 6.81 -5.71
N LYS A 58 10.39 7.17 -6.55
CA LYS A 58 9.01 7.44 -6.10
C LYS A 58 8.37 6.18 -5.51
N VAL A 59 8.53 5.04 -6.17
CA VAL A 59 8.04 3.74 -5.71
C VAL A 59 8.74 3.31 -4.42
N GLU A 60 10.06 3.49 -4.30
CA GLU A 60 10.79 3.24 -3.05
C GLU A 60 10.26 4.07 -1.88
N ARG A 61 9.88 5.33 -2.11
CA ARG A 61 9.27 6.19 -1.08
C ARG A 61 7.88 5.68 -0.70
N PHE A 62 7.05 5.32 -1.68
CA PHE A 62 5.72 4.75 -1.45
C PHE A 62 5.79 3.46 -0.61
N LEU A 63 6.71 2.55 -0.96
CA LEU A 63 6.86 1.25 -0.32
C LEU A 63 7.53 1.29 1.05
N ARG A 64 8.01 2.44 1.52
CA ARG A 64 8.75 2.55 2.79
C ARG A 64 7.93 2.08 3.98
N GLY A 65 6.65 2.44 4.06
CA GLY A 65 5.73 1.97 5.11
C GLY A 65 5.63 0.46 5.15
N TYR A 66 5.32 -0.14 4.00
CA TYR A 66 5.24 -1.59 3.84
C TYR A 66 6.55 -2.31 4.16
N ASN A 67 7.69 -1.86 3.63
CA ASN A 67 8.97 -2.54 3.82
C ASN A 67 9.42 -2.54 5.29
N VAL A 68 9.18 -1.45 6.01
CA VAL A 68 9.43 -1.39 7.47
C VAL A 68 8.47 -2.33 8.20
N ALA A 69 7.18 -2.33 7.87
CA ALA A 69 6.20 -3.23 8.47
C ALA A 69 6.58 -4.70 8.23
N LYS A 70 6.93 -5.06 6.99
CA LYS A 70 7.27 -6.42 6.59
C LYS A 70 8.49 -6.93 7.35
N THR A 71 9.55 -6.13 7.41
CA THR A 71 10.77 -6.46 8.15
C THR A 71 10.48 -6.72 9.63
N GLU A 72 9.70 -5.85 10.28
CA GLU A 72 9.36 -6.01 11.69
C GLU A 72 8.40 -7.19 11.91
N GLY A 73 7.43 -7.38 11.01
CA GLY A 73 6.45 -8.47 11.08
C GLY A 73 7.13 -9.84 11.00
N ASP A 74 8.07 -10.00 10.06
CA ASP A 74 8.88 -11.21 9.94
C ASP A 74 9.70 -11.48 11.21
N ARG A 75 10.21 -10.43 11.84
CA ARG A 75 11.00 -10.53 13.08
C ARG A 75 10.18 -11.00 14.27
N ILE A 76 8.90 -10.57 14.37
CA ILE A 76 8.04 -10.84 15.54
C ILE A 76 6.95 -11.90 15.29
N GLY A 77 6.93 -12.49 14.09
CA GLY A 77 5.95 -13.50 13.71
C GLY A 77 4.53 -12.92 13.52
N LEU A 78 4.41 -11.78 12.84
CA LEU A 78 3.16 -11.20 12.36
C LEU A 78 3.17 -11.18 10.82
N ALA A 79 2.15 -11.74 10.18
CA ALA A 79 2.06 -11.70 8.72
C ALA A 79 1.78 -10.27 8.24
N VAL A 80 2.57 -9.78 7.28
CA VAL A 80 2.39 -8.45 6.69
C VAL A 80 2.32 -8.56 5.18
N PHE A 81 1.23 -8.04 4.61
CA PHE A 81 0.97 -8.08 3.17
C PHE A 81 1.00 -6.68 2.57
N LEU A 82 1.35 -6.62 1.28
CA LEU A 82 1.34 -5.39 0.50
C LEU A 82 -0.03 -5.21 -0.13
N GLY A 83 -0.59 -4.01 0.04
CA GLY A 83 -1.72 -3.50 -0.72
C GLY A 83 -1.52 -2.02 -1.01
N MET A 84 -2.57 -1.37 -1.49
CA MET A 84 -2.63 0.09 -1.61
C MET A 84 -4.07 0.58 -1.54
N GLU A 85 -4.26 1.81 -1.11
CA GLU A 85 -5.52 2.53 -1.29
C GLU A 85 -5.33 3.52 -2.45
N ILE A 86 -5.86 3.17 -3.63
CA ILE A 86 -5.67 3.95 -4.86
C ILE A 86 -6.82 4.94 -5.09
N ARG A 87 -6.47 6.15 -5.49
CA ARG A 87 -7.40 7.15 -6.03
C ARG A 87 -7.02 7.51 -7.47
N PHE A 88 -8.00 7.53 -8.35
CA PHE A 88 -7.84 7.93 -9.74
C PHE A 88 -8.12 9.43 -9.94
N GLU A 89 -7.50 10.05 -10.95
CA GLU A 89 -7.70 11.47 -11.26
C GLU A 89 -9.14 11.80 -11.73
N ASP A 90 -9.88 10.82 -12.24
CA ASP A 90 -11.24 10.97 -12.75
C ASP A 90 -12.34 10.88 -11.67
N GLY A 91 -11.96 10.79 -10.38
CA GLY A 91 -12.91 10.72 -9.28
C GLY A 91 -12.32 11.00 -7.89
N TYR A 92 -13.19 10.96 -6.87
CA TYR A 92 -12.80 11.14 -5.46
C TYR A 92 -12.87 9.86 -4.64
N ASN A 93 -13.28 8.75 -5.27
CA ASN A 93 -13.38 7.46 -4.61
C ASN A 93 -12.00 6.84 -4.47
N ASP A 94 -11.75 6.31 -3.28
CA ASP A 94 -10.60 5.46 -2.98
C ASP A 94 -11.01 3.99 -3.12
N TYR A 95 -10.09 3.16 -3.59
CA TYR A 95 -10.28 1.73 -3.77
C TYR A 95 -9.15 0.94 -3.13
N LEU A 96 -9.50 -0.19 -2.51
CA LEU A 96 -8.52 -1.08 -1.90
C LEU A 96 -8.01 -2.08 -2.92
N VAL A 97 -6.69 -2.21 -3.03
CA VAL A 97 -6.05 -3.14 -3.96
C VAL A 97 -5.21 -4.17 -3.19
N TYR A 98 -5.43 -5.44 -3.53
CA TYR A 98 -4.76 -6.58 -2.92
C TYR A 98 -4.13 -7.50 -3.98
N GLY A 99 -3.13 -8.28 -3.57
CA GLY A 99 -2.39 -9.19 -4.46
C GLY A 99 -1.27 -8.53 -5.24
N LEU A 100 -0.91 -7.29 -4.88
CA LEU A 100 0.12 -6.51 -5.56
C LEU A 100 1.54 -6.92 -5.13
N GLU A 101 2.45 -6.97 -6.10
CA GLU A 101 3.90 -7.11 -5.89
C GLU A 101 4.63 -5.78 -6.07
N GLN A 102 5.81 -5.62 -5.46
CA GLN A 102 6.59 -4.37 -5.56
C GLN A 102 7.02 -4.10 -7.01
N GLU A 103 7.38 -5.15 -7.75
CA GLU A 103 7.77 -5.13 -9.15
C GLU A 103 6.65 -4.63 -10.05
N PHE A 104 5.39 -4.90 -9.70
CA PHE A 104 4.24 -4.41 -10.45
C PHE A 104 4.21 -2.87 -10.48
N LEU A 105 4.47 -2.23 -9.34
CA LEU A 105 4.53 -0.76 -9.22
C LEU A 105 5.72 -0.16 -9.98
N LEU A 106 6.84 -0.88 -10.05
CA LEU A 106 8.00 -0.43 -10.81
C LEU A 106 7.73 -0.47 -12.32
N ASN A 107 7.02 -1.49 -12.79
CA ASN A 107 6.75 -1.72 -14.21
C ASN A 107 5.53 -0.95 -14.75
N HIS A 108 4.62 -0.51 -13.88
CA HIS A 108 3.39 0.20 -14.27
C HIS A 108 3.34 1.57 -13.61
N PRO A 109 4.01 2.58 -14.19
CA PRO A 109 4.07 3.90 -13.60
C PRO A 109 2.71 4.61 -13.60
N GLU A 110 2.49 5.44 -12.59
CA GLU A 110 1.39 6.42 -12.53
C GLU A 110 -0.02 5.81 -12.70
N LEU A 111 -0.28 4.65 -12.09
CA LEU A 111 -1.60 3.97 -12.12
C LEU A 111 -2.81 4.89 -11.79
N TYR A 112 -2.61 5.96 -11.00
CA TYR A 112 -3.66 6.94 -10.67
C TYR A 112 -4.15 7.74 -11.88
N LYS A 113 -3.43 7.74 -13.01
CA LYS A 113 -3.85 8.34 -14.28
C LYS A 113 -4.77 7.44 -15.10
N LEU A 114 -4.92 6.17 -14.71
CA LEU A 114 -5.88 5.26 -15.34
C LEU A 114 -7.29 5.59 -14.85
N THR A 115 -8.29 5.10 -15.57
CA THR A 115 -9.66 5.07 -15.07
C THR A 115 -9.87 3.80 -14.25
N LEU A 116 -10.86 3.78 -13.35
CA LEU A 116 -11.25 2.57 -12.62
C LEU A 116 -11.48 1.38 -13.58
N HIS A 117 -12.13 1.61 -14.71
CA HIS A 117 -12.41 0.56 -15.70
C HIS A 117 -11.14 -0.07 -16.25
N HIS A 118 -10.16 0.74 -16.67
CA HIS A 118 -8.90 0.23 -17.20
C HIS A 118 -8.07 -0.45 -16.13
N PHE A 119 -8.00 0.13 -14.92
CA PHE A 119 -7.25 -0.47 -13.84
C PHE A 119 -7.87 -1.79 -13.37
N LYS A 120 -9.21 -1.89 -13.31
CA LYS A 120 -9.90 -3.15 -13.00
C LYS A 120 -9.53 -4.26 -14.01
N ALA A 121 -9.57 -3.98 -15.30
CA ALA A 121 -9.15 -4.94 -16.33
C ALA A 121 -7.69 -5.39 -16.14
N MET A 122 -6.81 -4.47 -15.74
CA MET A 122 -5.41 -4.77 -15.42
C MET A 122 -5.30 -5.66 -14.18
N THR A 123 -6.12 -5.43 -13.14
CA THR A 123 -6.11 -6.29 -11.93
C THR A 123 -6.52 -7.73 -12.22
N GLU A 124 -7.53 -7.94 -13.05
CA GLU A 124 -8.01 -9.26 -13.45
C GLU A 124 -6.94 -10.07 -14.21
N GLN A 125 -6.12 -9.40 -15.01
CA GLN A 125 -5.03 -10.04 -15.77
C GLN A 125 -3.81 -10.41 -14.91
N ASN A 126 -3.65 -9.79 -13.74
CA ASN A 126 -2.47 -9.92 -12.89
C ASN A 126 -2.77 -10.60 -11.54
N ASN A 127 -3.90 -11.31 -11.41
CA ASN A 127 -4.35 -11.95 -10.16
C ASN A 127 -4.44 -10.99 -8.96
N MET A 128 -4.73 -9.72 -9.22
CA MET A 128 -5.00 -8.72 -8.20
C MET A 128 -6.50 -8.53 -8.01
N MET A 129 -6.88 -7.93 -6.90
CA MET A 129 -8.26 -7.57 -6.61
C MET A 129 -8.36 -6.08 -6.31
N ILE A 130 -9.45 -5.46 -6.74
CA ILE A 130 -9.82 -4.09 -6.41
C ILE A 130 -11.25 -4.07 -5.83
N PHE A 131 -11.44 -3.35 -4.73
CA PHE A 131 -12.71 -3.22 -4.00
C PHE A 131 -13.07 -1.75 -3.77
#